data_AF-A0A5E6NTC4-F1
#
_entry.id   AF-A0A5E6NTC4-F1
#
_cell.length_a   1.000
_cell.length_b   1.000
_cell.length_c   1.000
_cell.angle_alpha   90.00
_cell.angle_beta   90.00
_cell.angle_gamma   90.00
#
_symmetry.space_group_name_H-M   'P 1'
#
loop_
_entity.id
_entity.type
_entity.pdbx_description
1 polymer ?
#
loop_
_entity_poly.entity_id
_entity_poly.type
_entity_poly.pdbx_seq_one_letter_code
_entity_poly.pdbx_strand_id
1 'polypeptide(L)'
;MLIVDEGHEYKNGDSAQGQAMGVLASKVKKTLLLTGTLMGGYASDLFYLLWRINPSKMIECGFSAESSMSAASMAFMREHGVLKDVFKESEGNSHKTARGKKITVHTSKAPGFGPKGIVDHVLPITAFLKLKDIGQNILPAYTEELLMCQ
;
A
#
# COMPACT_ATOMS: atom_id res chain seq x y z
N MET A 1 0.82 -20.55 10.43
CA MET A 1 0.82 -19.88 9.11
C MET A 1 -0.45 -19.04 9.08
N LEU A 2 -0.38 -17.81 8.58
CA LEU A 2 -1.53 -16.93 8.41
C LEU A 2 -1.86 -16.83 6.91
N ILE A 3 -3.13 -17.01 6.55
CA ILE A 3 -3.64 -16.77 5.20
C ILE A 3 -4.65 -15.64 5.32
N VAL A 4 -4.50 -14.60 4.51
CA VAL A 4 -5.35 -13.42 4.51
C VAL A 4 -5.95 -13.27 3.13
N ASP A 5 -7.26 -13.39 3.05
CA ASP A 5 -8.01 -13.11 1.83
C ASP A 5 -8.33 -11.61 1.71
N GLU A 6 -8.49 -11.13 0.48
CA GLU A 6 -8.60 -9.71 0.13
C GLU A 6 -7.55 -8.84 0.82
N GLY A 7 -6.29 -9.27 0.75
CA GLY A 7 -5.17 -8.65 1.47
C GLY A 7 -5.04 -7.13 1.25
N HIS A 8 -5.56 -6.61 0.15
CA HIS A 8 -5.54 -5.18 -0.14
C HIS A 8 -6.42 -4.32 0.79
N GLU A 9 -7.40 -4.90 1.49
CA GLU A 9 -8.22 -4.20 2.48
C GLU A 9 -7.41 -3.76 3.72
N TYR A 10 -6.25 -4.37 3.95
CA TYR A 10 -5.39 -4.13 5.12
C TYR A 10 -4.29 -3.09 4.88
N LYS A 11 -4.29 -2.43 3.71
CA LYS A 11 -3.29 -1.46 3.26
C LYS A 11 -3.30 -0.14 4.04
N ASN A 12 -4.41 0.18 4.71
CA ASN A 12 -4.53 1.45 5.42
C ASN A 12 -3.75 1.38 6.74
N GLY A 13 -2.77 2.28 6.90
CA GLY A 13 -1.86 2.36 8.04
C GLY A 13 -2.58 2.47 9.39
N ASP A 14 -3.65 3.24 9.45
CA ASP A 14 -4.34 3.57 10.70
C ASP A 14 -5.61 2.73 10.92
N SER A 15 -5.87 1.76 10.04
CA SER A 15 -7.04 0.89 10.16
C SER A 15 -6.87 -0.13 11.30
N ALA A 16 -7.91 -0.31 12.11
CA ALA A 16 -7.93 -1.32 13.18
C ALA A 16 -7.70 -2.74 12.61
N GLN A 17 -8.29 -3.04 11.45
CA GLN A 17 -8.10 -4.33 10.78
C GLN A 17 -6.65 -4.55 10.33
N GLY A 18 -5.98 -3.53 9.77
CA GLY A 18 -4.58 -3.62 9.37
C GLY A 18 -3.66 -3.83 10.58
N GLN A 19 -3.94 -3.16 11.70
CA GLN A 19 -3.19 -3.38 12.94
C GLN A 19 -3.39 -4.80 13.49
N ALA A 20 -4.63 -5.29 13.52
CA ALA A 20 -4.92 -6.67 13.93
C ALA A 20 -4.21 -7.70 13.05
N MET A 21 -4.24 -7.54 11.73
CA MET A 21 -3.49 -8.38 10.79
C MET A 21 -1.98 -8.37 11.10
N GLY A 22 -1.39 -7.19 11.36
CA GLY A 22 0.03 -7.07 11.72
C GLY A 22 0.38 -7.82 13.01
N VAL A 23 -0.49 -7.76 14.03
CA VAL A 23 -0.31 -8.55 15.26
C VAL A 23 -0.33 -10.04 14.97
N LEU A 24 -1.31 -10.52 14.19
CA LEU A 24 -1.41 -11.94 13.83
C LEU A 24 -0.21 -12.40 13.01
N ALA A 25 0.24 -11.59 12.05
CA ALA A 25 1.42 -11.85 11.22
C ALA A 25 2.68 -11.98 12.09
N SER A 26 2.81 -11.18 13.16
CA SER A 26 3.95 -11.26 14.09
C SER A 26 4.02 -12.56 14.90
N LYS A 27 2.90 -13.30 15.01
CA LYS A 27 2.80 -14.55 15.78
C LYS A 27 3.01 -15.79 14.92
N VAL A 28 3.22 -15.65 13.62
CA VAL A 28 3.42 -16.77 12.70
C VAL A 28 4.72 -16.65 11.93
N LYS A 29 5.25 -17.78 11.46
CA LYS A 29 6.49 -17.81 10.64
C LYS A 29 6.27 -17.46 9.16
N LYS A 30 5.03 -17.61 8.67
CA LYS A 30 4.67 -17.44 7.26
C LYS A 30 3.28 -16.80 7.16
N THR A 31 3.18 -15.80 6.31
CA THR A 31 1.95 -15.07 5.98
C THR A 31 1.76 -15.08 4.47
N LEU A 32 0.58 -15.49 4.00
CA LEU A 32 0.19 -15.49 2.60
C LEU A 32 -0.98 -14.52 2.40
N LEU A 33 -0.80 -13.56 1.51
CA LEU A 33 -1.85 -12.62 1.10
C LEU A 33 -2.44 -13.09 -0.23
N LEU A 34 -3.76 -13.25 -0.27
CA LEU A 34 -4.53 -13.52 -1.48
C LEU A 34 -5.29 -12.24 -1.83
N THR A 35 -5.21 -11.81 -3.09
CA THR A 35 -5.93 -10.63 -3.56
C THR A 35 -6.01 -10.61 -5.09
N GLY A 36 -7.13 -10.16 -5.64
CA GLY A 36 -7.27 -9.87 -7.07
C GLY A 36 -6.61 -8.55 -7.48
N THR A 37 -6.43 -7.63 -6.54
CA THR A 37 -5.82 -6.30 -6.77
C THR A 37 -4.81 -5.98 -5.68
N LEU A 38 -3.58 -5.63 -6.04
CA LEU A 38 -2.51 -5.45 -5.05
C LEU A 38 -2.62 -4.13 -4.26
N MET A 39 -2.95 -3.03 -4.95
CA MET A 39 -2.90 -1.68 -4.37
C MET A 39 -3.95 -0.75 -4.98
N GLY A 40 -4.31 0.34 -4.28
CA GLY A 40 -5.18 1.40 -4.79
C GLY A 40 -4.46 2.41 -5.70
N GLY A 41 -3.26 2.05 -6.19
CA GLY A 41 -2.44 2.88 -7.08
C GLY A 41 -1.37 3.72 -6.38
N TYR A 42 -1.27 3.72 -5.06
CA TYR A 42 -0.24 4.47 -4.33
C TYR A 42 0.82 3.54 -3.73
N ALA A 43 2.10 3.90 -3.80
CA ALA A 43 3.16 3.09 -3.20
C ALA A 43 3.02 2.95 -1.67
N SER A 44 2.36 3.89 -1.00
CA SER A 44 2.16 3.85 0.45
C SER A 44 1.23 2.72 0.85
N ASP A 45 0.26 2.36 0.00
CA ASP A 45 -0.62 1.22 0.23
C ASP A 45 0.19 -0.07 0.33
N LEU A 46 1.13 -0.25 -0.60
CA LEU A 46 2.01 -1.41 -0.65
C LEU A 46 2.98 -1.40 0.55
N PHE A 47 3.53 -0.24 0.92
CA PHE A 47 4.42 -0.12 2.07
C PHE A 47 3.81 -0.72 3.35
N TYR A 48 2.57 -0.37 3.68
CA TYR A 48 1.93 -0.89 4.90
C TYR A 48 1.70 -2.40 4.84
N LEU A 49 1.34 -2.96 3.68
CA LEU A 49 1.22 -4.40 3.51
C LEU A 49 2.57 -5.10 3.70
N LEU A 50 3.61 -4.62 3.02
CA LEU A 50 4.97 -5.16 3.12
C LEU A 50 5.51 -5.09 4.55
N TRP A 51 5.30 -3.97 5.23
CA TRP A 51 5.71 -3.78 6.62
C TRP A 51 5.02 -4.78 7.57
N ARG A 52 3.74 -5.05 7.36
CA ARG A 52 2.97 -5.98 8.20
C ARG A 52 3.41 -7.43 8.01
N ILE A 53 3.75 -7.84 6.79
CA ILE A 53 4.13 -9.23 6.50
C ILE A 53 5.62 -9.51 6.75
N ASN A 54 6.50 -8.53 6.57
CA ASN A 54 7.95 -8.72 6.71
C ASN A 54 8.66 -7.39 7.06
N PRO A 55 8.52 -6.90 8.30
CA PRO A 55 9.14 -5.63 8.72
C PRO A 55 10.67 -5.69 8.68
N SER A 56 11.27 -6.85 8.98
CA SER A 56 12.73 -7.06 8.92
C SER A 56 13.27 -6.75 7.53
N LYS A 57 12.61 -7.23 6.47
CA LYS A 57 13.03 -6.94 5.10
C LYS A 57 12.94 -5.46 4.75
N MET A 58 11.88 -4.79 5.21
CA MET A 58 11.72 -3.35 5.00
C MET A 58 12.82 -2.53 5.69
N ILE A 59 13.23 -2.93 6.89
CA ILE A 59 14.35 -2.32 7.61
C ILE A 59 15.68 -2.56 6.87
N GLU A 60 15.94 -3.78 6.39
CA GLU A 60 17.13 -4.08 5.57
C GLU A 60 17.20 -3.24 4.29
N CYS A 61 16.04 -2.90 3.72
CA CYS A 61 15.94 -2.01 2.56
C CYS A 61 16.05 -0.51 2.91
N GLY A 62 16.30 -0.15 4.17
CA GLY A 62 16.50 1.23 4.61
C GLY A 62 15.21 1.96 5.04
N PHE A 63 14.07 1.29 5.07
CA PHE A 63 12.79 1.89 5.46
C PHE A 63 12.46 1.64 6.94
N SER A 64 13.26 2.17 7.87
CA SER A 64 13.03 1.98 9.31
C SER A 64 11.92 2.87 9.87
N ALA A 65 11.06 2.30 10.71
CA ALA A 65 10.02 3.01 11.46
C ALA A 65 10.48 3.53 12.84
N GLU A 66 11.80 3.61 13.08
CA GLU A 66 12.39 4.14 14.33
C GLU A 66 11.88 5.53 14.71
N SER A 67 11.73 6.42 13.73
CA SER A 67 11.18 7.76 13.95
C SER A 67 9.65 7.75 13.96
N SER A 68 9.04 7.27 12.87
CA SER A 68 7.60 7.03 12.77
C SER A 68 7.29 6.16 11.54
N MET A 69 6.14 5.48 11.60
CA MET A 69 5.64 4.72 10.45
C MET A 69 5.37 5.61 9.23
N SER A 70 4.88 6.83 9.47
CA SER A 70 4.65 7.83 8.42
C SER A 70 5.95 8.27 7.75
N ALA A 71 7.04 8.43 8.49
CA ALA A 71 8.34 8.80 7.94
C ALA A 71 8.90 7.68 7.04
N ALA A 72 8.82 6.43 7.49
CA ALA A 72 9.21 5.26 6.70
C ALA A 72 8.38 5.12 5.42
N SER A 73 7.05 5.26 5.53
CA SER A 73 6.14 5.27 4.38
C SER A 73 6.48 6.40 3.40
N MET A 74 6.84 7.59 3.90
CA MET A 74 7.25 8.70 3.06
C MET A 74 8.61 8.50 2.38
N ALA A 75 9.56 7.85 3.04
CA ALA A 75 10.83 7.46 2.43
C ALA A 75 10.58 6.47 1.27
N PHE A 76 9.74 5.44 1.51
CA PHE A 76 9.33 4.50 0.48
C PHE A 76 8.60 5.18 -0.69
N MET A 77 7.72 6.14 -0.40
CA MET A 77 7.06 6.95 -1.44
C MET A 77 8.03 7.78 -2.27
N ARG A 78 9.09 8.35 -1.67
CA ARG A 78 10.09 9.12 -2.39
C ARG A 78 10.90 8.26 -3.34
N GLU A 79 11.20 7.02 -2.94
CA GLU A 79 12.04 6.12 -3.73
C GLU A 79 11.26 5.36 -4.81
N HIS A 80 10.04 4.93 -4.49
CA HIS A 80 9.28 4.02 -5.36
C HIS A 80 7.91 4.55 -5.75
N GLY A 81 7.45 5.67 -5.21
CA GLY A 81 6.14 6.24 -5.54
C GLY A 81 6.22 7.50 -6.39
N VAL A 82 5.09 8.20 -6.48
CA VAL A 82 4.99 9.49 -7.15
C VAL A 82 4.57 10.56 -6.15
N LEU A 83 5.35 11.64 -6.10
CA LEU A 83 5.04 12.84 -5.33
C LEU A 83 4.75 13.98 -6.29
N LYS A 84 3.71 14.75 -5.98
CA LYS A 84 3.29 15.93 -6.73
C LYS A 84 3.44 17.16 -5.86
N ASP A 85 4.31 18.07 -6.28
CA ASP A 85 4.42 19.39 -5.67
C ASP A 85 3.41 20.34 -6.32
N VAL A 86 2.58 20.94 -5.47
CA VAL A 86 1.59 21.94 -5.85
C VAL A 86 2.11 23.29 -5.39
N PHE A 87 2.43 24.14 -6.36
CA PHE A 87 2.88 25.51 -6.13
C PHE A 87 1.66 26.43 -6.12
N LYS A 88 1.41 27.10 -5.00
CA LYS A 88 0.40 28.14 -4.88
C LYS A 88 1.11 29.49 -4.75
N GLU A 89 0.93 30.33 -5.76
CA GLU A 89 1.37 31.72 -5.73
C GLU A 89 0.19 32.61 -5.34
N SER A 90 0.39 33.50 -4.36
CA SER A 90 -0.60 34.51 -3.98
C SER A 90 0.03 35.90 -4.08
N GLU A 91 -0.52 36.76 -4.92
CA GLU A 91 -0.20 38.19 -4.93
C GLU A 91 -1.02 38.91 -3.85
N GLY A 92 -0.36 39.60 -2.93
CA GLY A 92 -1.02 40.42 -1.91
C GLY A 92 -1.50 41.75 -2.50
N ASN A 93 -2.65 42.24 -2.04
CA ASN A 93 -3.21 43.52 -2.48
C ASN A 93 -2.22 44.68 -2.30
N SER A 94 -2.10 45.48 -3.35
CA SER A 94 -1.16 46.59 -3.53
C SER A 94 -1.29 47.65 -2.42
N HIS A 95 -0.27 47.74 -1.56
CA HIS A 95 0.10 48.96 -0.83
C HIS A 95 1.56 49.29 -1.16
N LYS A 96 1.82 50.58 -1.36
CA LYS A 96 2.85 51.19 -2.21
C LYS A 96 4.34 50.91 -1.91
N THR A 97 4.74 49.94 -1.09
CA THR A 97 6.17 49.80 -0.70
C THR A 97 6.73 48.40 -0.48
N ALA A 98 6.02 47.29 -0.73
CA ALA A 98 6.65 45.96 -0.62
C ALA A 98 6.03 44.92 -1.55
N ARG A 99 6.71 44.60 -2.66
CA ARG A 99 6.40 43.43 -3.51
C ARG A 99 6.95 42.16 -2.85
N GLY A 100 6.23 41.61 -1.87
CA GLY A 100 6.52 40.30 -1.30
C GLY A 100 5.78 39.19 -2.04
N LYS A 101 6.42 38.54 -3.02
CA LYS A 101 5.88 37.34 -3.68
C LYS A 101 5.93 36.16 -2.70
N LYS A 102 4.78 35.74 -2.16
CA LYS A 102 4.69 34.57 -1.27
C LYS A 102 4.37 33.33 -2.10
N ILE A 103 5.33 32.42 -2.22
CA ILE A 103 5.16 31.10 -2.84
C ILE A 103 4.98 30.09 -1.71
N THR A 104 3.89 29.33 -1.74
CA THR A 104 3.67 28.19 -0.84
C THR A 104 3.75 26.90 -1.66
N VAL A 105 4.58 25.95 -1.22
CA VAL A 105 4.74 24.63 -1.86
C VAL A 105 4.05 23.59 -0.98
N HIS A 106 3.17 22.79 -1.58
CA HIS A 106 2.48 21.68 -0.92
C HIS A 106 2.75 20.38 -1.67
N THR A 107 3.50 19.46 -1.06
CA THR A 107 3.72 18.12 -1.61
C THR A 107 2.56 17.20 -1.27
N SER A 108 2.01 16.54 -2.29
CA SER A 108 0.91 15.57 -2.18
C SER A 108 1.30 14.23 -2.82
N LYS A 109 0.71 13.13 -2.34
CA LYS A 109 0.90 11.81 -2.94
C LYS A 109 0.11 11.73 -4.25
N ALA A 110 0.71 11.16 -5.28
CA ALA A 110 0.04 10.87 -6.55
C ALA A 110 0.04 9.37 -6.85
N PRO A 111 -0.91 8.88 -7.67
CA PRO A 111 -0.92 7.50 -8.12
C PRO A 111 0.34 7.17 -8.94
N GLY A 112 0.92 6.02 -8.67
CA GLY A 112 2.04 5.45 -9.39
C GLY A 112 2.98 4.68 -8.48
N PHE A 113 3.57 3.62 -9.04
CA PHE A 113 4.60 2.82 -8.42
C PHE A 113 5.70 2.52 -9.43
N GLY A 114 6.93 2.88 -9.08
CA GLY A 114 8.09 2.78 -9.95
C GLY A 114 8.45 1.32 -10.25
N PRO A 115 8.91 1.00 -11.48
CA PRO A 115 9.29 -0.36 -11.87
C PRO A 115 10.34 -1.00 -10.95
N LYS A 116 11.29 -0.20 -10.44
CA LYS A 116 12.29 -0.66 -9.46
C LYS A 116 11.64 -1.23 -8.20
N GLY A 117 10.63 -0.55 -7.67
CA GLY A 117 9.91 -1.02 -6.49
C GLY A 117 9.18 -2.35 -6.73
N ILE A 118 8.68 -2.58 -7.95
CA ILE A 118 8.06 -3.86 -8.34
C ILE A 118 9.08 -4.99 -8.29
N VAL A 119 10.24 -4.76 -8.92
CA VAL A 119 11.32 -5.76 -8.99
C VAL A 119 11.88 -6.08 -7.61
N ASP A 120 12.11 -5.07 -6.78
CA ASP A 120 12.80 -5.24 -5.50
C ASP A 120 11.86 -5.78 -4.41
N HIS A 121 10.58 -5.40 -4.41
CA HIS A 121 9.67 -5.67 -3.28
C HIS A 121 8.45 -6.52 -3.59
N VAL A 122 8.01 -6.61 -4.85
CA VAL A 122 6.78 -7.34 -5.22
C VAL A 122 7.10 -8.69 -5.83
N LEU A 123 7.86 -8.70 -6.93
CA LEU A 123 8.18 -9.93 -7.67
C LEU A 123 8.84 -11.03 -6.83
N PRO A 124 9.74 -10.74 -5.87
CA PRO A 124 10.41 -11.80 -5.10
C PRO A 124 9.48 -12.57 -4.16
N ILE A 125 8.31 -12.03 -3.85
CA ILE A 125 7.40 -12.57 -2.83
C ILE A 125 5.98 -12.82 -3.36
N THR A 126 5.76 -12.67 -4.67
CA THR A 126 4.42 -12.77 -5.28
C THR A 126 4.43 -13.82 -6.39
N ALA A 127 3.43 -14.72 -6.35
CA ALA A 127 3.10 -15.59 -7.47
C ALA A 127 1.83 -15.05 -8.16
N PHE A 128 1.89 -14.90 -9.49
CA PHE A 128 0.74 -14.48 -10.28
C PHE A 128 0.06 -15.70 -10.88
N LEU A 129 -1.20 -15.92 -10.52
CA LEU A 129 -2.03 -17.02 -11.00
C LEU A 129 -3.15 -16.46 -11.86
N LYS A 130 -3.37 -17.02 -13.05
CA LYS A 130 -4.56 -16.75 -13.86
C LYS A 130 -5.55 -17.91 -13.71
N LEU A 131 -6.84 -17.64 -13.88
CA LEU A 131 -7.86 -18.70 -13.85
C LEU A 131 -7.58 -19.82 -14.86
N LYS A 132 -7.02 -19.51 -16.02
CA LYS A 132 -6.63 -20.52 -17.02
C LYS A 132 -5.48 -21.43 -16.57
N ASP A 133 -4.69 -20.99 -15.59
CA ASP A 133 -3.60 -21.78 -15.00
C ASP A 133 -4.14 -22.77 -13.96
N ILE A 134 -5.38 -22.54 -13.50
CA ILE A 134 -6.17 -23.46 -12.68
C ILE A 134 -6.90 -24.38 -13.66
N GLY A 135 -6.52 -25.66 -13.71
CA GLY A 135 -7.16 -26.67 -14.56
C GLY A 135 -8.70 -26.70 -14.48
N GLN A 136 -9.34 -27.19 -15.54
CA GLN A 136 -10.79 -27.38 -15.56
C GLN A 136 -11.20 -28.45 -14.53
N ASN A 137 -12.41 -28.35 -13.96
CA ASN A 137 -12.97 -29.32 -13.00
C ASN A 137 -12.22 -29.49 -11.66
N ILE A 138 -11.49 -28.47 -11.20
CA ILE A 138 -10.83 -28.52 -9.87
C ILE A 138 -11.82 -28.24 -8.73
N LEU A 139 -12.88 -27.47 -9.00
CA LEU A 139 -13.88 -27.15 -7.99
C LEU A 139 -14.86 -28.32 -7.80
N PRO A 140 -15.34 -28.56 -6.58
CA PRO A 140 -16.44 -29.48 -6.31
C PRO A 140 -17.69 -29.13 -7.13
N ALA A 141 -18.61 -30.09 -7.28
CA ALA A 141 -19.88 -29.86 -7.96
C ALA A 141 -20.64 -28.68 -7.33
N TYR A 142 -21.01 -27.70 -8.14
CA TYR A 142 -21.79 -26.55 -7.71
C TYR A 142 -23.23 -26.96 -7.40
N THR A 143 -23.72 -26.60 -6.22
CA THR A 143 -25.10 -26.79 -5.80
C THR A 143 -25.63 -25.45 -5.30
N GLU A 144 -26.85 -25.08 -5.70
CA GLU A 144 -27.50 -23.83 -5.30
C GLU A 144 -28.88 -24.17 -4.74
N GLU A 145 -29.17 -23.69 -3.55
CA GLU A 145 -30.48 -23.83 -2.89
C GLU A 145 -31.05 -22.45 -2.59
N LEU A 146 -32.27 -22.18 -3.08
CA LEU A 146 -33.00 -20.94 -2.80
C LEU A 146 -33.76 -21.08 -1.48
N LEU A 147 -33.33 -20.34 -0.46
CA LEU A 147 -34.04 -20.22 0.81
C LEU A 147 -35.02 -19.04 0.75
N MET A 148 -36.32 -19.34 0.75
CA MET A 148 -37.37 -18.34 0.88
C MET A 148 -37.53 -17.98 2.37
N CYS A 149 -37.35 -16.70 2.74
CA CYS A 149 -37.74 -16.23 4.08
C CYS A 149 -39.27 -16.25 4.21
N GLN A 150 -39.78 -17.00 5.18
CA GLN A 150 -41.19 -16.97 5.61
C GLN A 150 -41.40 -15.91 6.69
#